data_AF-A0A5M9M814-F1
#
_entry.id   AF-A0A5M9M814-F1
#
_cell.length_a   1.000
_cell.length_b   1.000
_cell.length_c   1.000
_cell.angle_alpha   90.00
_cell.angle_beta   90.00
_cell.angle_gamma   90.00
#
_symmetry.space_group_name_H-M   'P 1'
#
loop_
_entity.id
_entity.type
_entity.pdbx_description
1 polymer ?
#
loop_
_entity_poly.entity_id
_entity_poly.type
_entity_poly.pdbx_seq_one_letter_code
_entity_poly.pdbx_strand_id
1 'polypeptide(L)'
;MEKITLLSAPKTLPLGSAPADEVRTYITQLLVKNNDVPVDIAEKYASKWEIGQFSQLTQASEEALQRIFGDNVGLCVYIALQEALREDISKVLDKRPSAIISSYAATASTLILASFLLLFFLPELGLQAKRGNIILYCLLAPGIFTSFEGY
;
A
#
# COMPACT_ATOMS: atom_id res chain seq x y z
N MET A 1 -18.87 -8.65 34.31
CA MET A 1 -17.41 -8.46 34.25
C MET A 1 -16.99 -8.41 32.78
N GLU A 2 -17.35 -7.36 32.04
CA GLU A 2 -17.20 -7.31 30.57
C GLU A 2 -16.73 -5.93 30.07
N LYS A 3 -16.04 -5.16 30.93
CA LYS A 3 -15.57 -3.81 30.58
C LYS A 3 -14.11 -3.77 30.11
N ILE A 4 -13.38 -4.88 30.26
CA ILE A 4 -11.92 -4.90 30.12
C ILE A 4 -11.48 -5.30 28.69
N THR A 5 -12.38 -5.84 27.87
CA THR A 5 -12.06 -6.29 26.52
C THR A 5 -12.11 -5.18 25.47
N LEU A 6 -12.63 -3.99 25.80
CA LEU A 6 -12.73 -2.86 24.87
C LEU A 6 -11.44 -2.03 24.75
N LEU A 7 -10.39 -2.36 25.52
CA LEU A 7 -9.11 -1.65 25.52
C LEU A 7 -8.11 -2.11 24.45
N SER A 8 -8.40 -3.18 23.71
CA SER A 8 -7.58 -3.55 22.56
C SER A 8 -8.08 -2.83 21.31
N ALA A 9 -7.21 -2.00 20.73
CA ALA A 9 -7.43 -1.30 19.46
C ALA A 9 -8.05 -2.23 18.38
N PRO A 10 -8.88 -1.71 17.47
CA PRO A 10 -9.24 -2.45 16.29
C PRO A 10 -7.99 -2.45 15.39
N LYS A 11 -7.19 -3.51 15.51
CA LYS A 11 -5.97 -3.68 14.71
C LYS A 11 -6.28 -4.07 13.26
N THR A 12 -7.54 -4.39 13.00
CA THR A 12 -8.01 -4.99 11.75
C THR A 12 -9.36 -4.39 11.40
N LEU A 13 -9.50 -3.99 10.14
CA LEU A 13 -10.78 -3.55 9.59
C LEU A 13 -11.78 -4.71 9.67
N PRO A 14 -13.02 -4.47 10.13
CA PRO A 14 -14.08 -5.47 10.07
C PRO A 14 -14.30 -5.95 8.62
N LEU A 15 -14.84 -7.16 8.48
CA LEU A 15 -15.28 -7.63 7.16
C LEU A 15 -16.37 -6.69 6.61
N GLY A 16 -16.41 -6.49 5.30
CA GLY A 16 -17.42 -5.63 4.67
C GLY A 16 -18.87 -6.04 4.96
N SER A 17 -19.10 -7.32 5.28
CA SER A 17 -20.39 -7.89 5.68
C SER A 17 -20.65 -7.86 7.19
N ALA A 18 -19.76 -7.26 7.98
CA ALA A 18 -19.90 -7.19 9.43
C ALA A 18 -21.21 -6.47 9.81
N PRO A 19 -21.98 -7.03 10.77
CA PRO A 19 -23.25 -6.46 11.19
C PRO A 19 -23.04 -5.16 11.96
N ALA A 20 -24.11 -4.37 12.09
CA ALA A 20 -24.08 -3.06 12.71
C ALA A 20 -23.47 -3.08 14.14
N ASP A 21 -23.68 -4.14 14.92
CA ASP A 21 -23.12 -4.25 16.29
C ASP A 21 -21.58 -4.32 16.30
N GLU A 22 -21.00 -5.04 15.34
CA GLU A 22 -19.55 -5.12 15.17
C GLU A 22 -19.01 -3.78 14.67
N VAL A 23 -19.74 -3.10 13.78
CA VAL A 23 -19.38 -1.77 13.28
C VAL A 23 -19.43 -0.72 14.40
N ARG A 24 -20.42 -0.77 15.30
CA ARG A 24 -20.52 0.12 16.47
C ARG A 24 -19.34 -0.09 17.41
N THR A 25 -18.98 -1.35 17.64
CA THR A 25 -17.82 -1.70 18.47
C THR A 25 -16.55 -1.12 17.86
N TYR A 26 -16.37 -1.27 16.54
CA TYR A 26 -15.26 -0.69 15.81
C TYR A 26 -15.21 0.85 15.92
N ILE A 27 -16.34 1.54 15.68
CA ILE A 27 -16.43 3.01 15.78
C ILE A 27 -16.09 3.48 17.20
N THR A 28 -16.60 2.79 18.22
CA THR A 28 -16.31 3.10 19.63
C THR A 28 -14.82 3.02 19.90
N GLN A 29 -14.19 1.90 19.52
CA GLN A 29 -12.76 1.71 19.72
C GLN A 29 -11.91 2.71 18.93
N LEU A 30 -12.34 3.07 17.72
CA LEU A 30 -11.70 4.05 16.86
C LEU A 30 -11.74 5.46 17.48
N LEU A 31 -12.89 5.87 18.02
CA LEU A 31 -13.06 7.15 18.69
C LEU A 31 -12.22 7.24 19.97
N VAL A 32 -12.24 6.21 20.80
CA VAL A 32 -11.44 6.15 22.04
C VAL A 32 -9.95 6.23 21.72
N LYS A 33 -9.47 5.45 20.74
CA LYS A 33 -8.05 5.37 20.41
C LYS A 33 -7.51 6.62 19.74
N ASN A 34 -8.21 7.14 18.74
CA ASN A 34 -7.66 8.19 17.88
C ASN A 34 -7.97 9.60 18.40
N ASN A 35 -9.00 9.76 19.24
CA ASN A 35 -9.50 11.07 19.66
C ASN A 35 -9.57 11.23 21.20
N ASP A 36 -9.07 10.24 21.96
CA ASP A 36 -9.09 10.20 23.44
C ASP A 36 -10.49 10.48 24.03
N VAL A 37 -11.53 10.03 23.32
CA VAL A 37 -12.92 10.22 23.72
C VAL A 37 -13.27 9.21 24.81
N PRO A 38 -13.91 9.62 25.92
CA PRO A 38 -14.39 8.70 26.93
C PRO A 38 -15.30 7.62 26.34
N VAL A 39 -15.16 6.37 26.80
CA VAL A 39 -15.87 5.20 26.25
C VAL A 39 -17.40 5.41 26.23
N ASP A 40 -17.96 6.01 27.28
CA ASP A 40 -19.39 6.30 27.40
C ASP A 40 -19.89 7.30 26.35
N ILE A 41 -19.05 8.27 26.00
CA ILE A 41 -19.34 9.23 24.93
C ILE A 41 -19.16 8.57 23.56
N ALA A 42 -18.12 7.78 23.37
CA ALA A 42 -17.86 7.05 22.13
C ALA A 42 -19.00 6.06 21.80
N GLU A 43 -19.50 5.30 22.79
CA GLU A 43 -20.63 4.39 22.64
C GLU A 43 -21.90 5.13 22.21
N LYS A 44 -22.16 6.31 22.78
CA LYS A 44 -23.31 7.14 22.43
C LYS A 44 -23.24 7.66 20.98
N TYR A 45 -22.05 7.95 20.47
CA TYR A 45 -21.89 8.32 19.07
C TYR A 45 -21.99 7.09 18.16
N ALA A 46 -21.36 5.98 18.53
CA ALA A 46 -21.43 4.73 17.78
C ALA A 46 -22.86 4.21 17.66
N SER A 47 -23.69 4.35 18.69
CA SER A 47 -25.10 3.91 18.67
C SER A 47 -25.95 4.61 17.60
N LYS A 48 -25.52 5.77 17.09
CA LYS A 48 -26.19 6.45 15.98
C LYS A 48 -26.05 5.72 14.64
N TRP A 49 -25.15 4.74 14.55
CA TRP A 49 -25.03 3.86 13.41
C TRP A 49 -26.06 2.73 13.49
N GLU A 50 -27.25 2.95 12.90
CA GLU A 50 -28.38 2.02 13.09
C GLU A 50 -28.40 0.82 12.14
N ILE A 51 -28.09 1.00 10.85
CA ILE A 51 -28.50 0.03 9.81
C ILE A 51 -27.34 -0.44 8.91
N GLY A 52 -26.15 0.17 9.03
CA GLY A 52 -25.09 -0.03 8.05
C GLY A 52 -24.18 -1.24 8.31
N GLN A 53 -23.91 -2.04 7.28
CA GLN A 53 -22.74 -2.93 7.27
C GLN A 53 -21.44 -2.12 7.22
N PHE A 54 -20.30 -2.74 7.56
CA PHE A 54 -19.01 -2.05 7.48
C PHE A 54 -18.69 -1.53 6.07
N SER A 55 -19.08 -2.28 5.02
CA SER A 55 -18.95 -1.83 3.63
C SER A 55 -19.64 -0.48 3.38
N GLN A 56 -20.83 -0.27 3.95
CA GLN A 56 -21.56 0.99 3.83
C GLN A 56 -20.90 2.11 4.63
N LEU A 57 -20.25 1.80 5.76
CA LEU A 57 -19.43 2.76 6.49
C LEU A 57 -18.23 3.22 5.65
N THR A 58 -17.54 2.29 4.98
CA THR A 58 -16.37 2.61 4.14
C THR A 58 -16.70 3.38 2.86
N GLN A 59 -17.93 3.27 2.37
CA GLN A 59 -18.41 3.96 1.17
C GLN A 59 -19.13 5.27 1.48
N ALA A 60 -19.40 5.56 2.75
CA ALA A 60 -20.08 6.78 3.15
C ALA A 60 -19.21 8.01 2.86
N SER A 61 -19.84 9.07 2.34
CA SER A 61 -19.18 10.36 2.21
C SER A 61 -18.95 11.00 3.59
N GLU A 62 -17.97 11.90 3.67
CA GLU A 62 -17.73 12.72 4.86
C GLU A 62 -19.02 13.42 5.33
N GLU A 63 -19.76 14.05 4.40
CA GLU A 63 -21.02 14.74 4.65
C GLU A 63 -22.08 13.81 5.28
N ALA A 64 -22.16 12.56 4.81
CA ALA A 64 -23.08 11.57 5.36
C ALA A 64 -22.70 11.19 6.80
N LEU A 65 -21.40 11.01 7.06
CA LEU A 65 -20.89 10.71 8.40
C LEU A 65 -21.07 11.90 9.36
N GLN A 66 -20.86 13.13 8.90
CA GLN A 66 -21.14 14.35 9.65
C GLN A 66 -22.62 14.47 9.99
N ARG A 67 -23.53 14.13 9.07
CA ARG A 67 -24.98 14.13 9.34
C ARG A 67 -25.37 13.11 10.41
N ILE A 68 -24.73 11.95 10.43
CA ILE A 68 -25.04 10.86 11.38
C ILE A 68 -24.42 11.16 12.75
N PHE A 69 -23.12 11.42 12.78
CA PHE A 69 -22.37 11.52 14.04
C PHE A 69 -22.32 12.96 14.59
N GLY A 70 -22.50 13.97 13.74
CA GLY A 70 -22.29 15.39 14.00
C GLY A 70 -20.98 15.87 13.36
N ASP A 71 -20.88 17.14 12.97
CA ASP A 71 -19.80 17.69 12.14
C ASP A 71 -18.38 17.27 12.59
N ASN A 72 -18.04 17.53 13.85
CA ASN A 72 -16.70 17.23 14.38
C ASN A 72 -16.44 15.72 14.45
N VAL A 73 -17.40 14.94 14.96
CA VAL A 73 -17.23 13.49 15.17
C VAL A 73 -17.25 12.74 13.85
N GLY A 74 -18.11 13.13 12.92
CA GLY A 74 -18.19 12.56 11.59
C GLY A 74 -16.90 12.80 10.79
N LEU A 75 -16.31 13.99 10.89
CA LEU A 75 -15.00 14.28 10.30
C LEU A 75 -13.89 13.39 10.91
N CYS A 76 -13.85 13.26 12.23
CA CYS A 76 -12.88 12.39 12.92
C CYS A 76 -13.02 10.92 12.48
N VAL A 77 -14.25 10.40 12.38
CA VAL A 77 -14.51 9.04 11.92
C VAL A 77 -14.08 8.86 10.46
N TYR A 78 -14.38 9.83 9.59
CA TYR A 78 -14.01 9.78 8.18
C TYR A 78 -12.49 9.73 7.99
N ILE A 79 -11.74 10.66 8.63
CA ILE A 79 -10.28 10.71 8.54
C ILE A 79 -9.66 9.40 9.02
N ALA A 80 -10.07 8.94 10.20
CA ALA A 80 -9.53 7.72 10.79
C ALA A 80 -9.85 6.47 9.94
N LEU A 81 -11.01 6.43 9.28
CA LEU A 81 -11.37 5.34 8.37
C LEU A 81 -10.51 5.34 7.10
N GLN A 82 -10.25 6.50 6.52
CA GLN A 82 -9.38 6.65 5.36
C GLN A 82 -7.93 6.27 5.67
N GLU A 83 -7.44 6.65 6.85
CA GLU A 83 -6.11 6.24 7.34
C GLU A 83 -6.03 4.72 7.51
N ALA A 84 -7.03 4.11 8.15
CA ALA A 84 -7.06 2.66 8.36
C ALA A 84 -7.14 1.87 7.03
N LEU A 85 -7.92 2.35 6.05
CA LEU A 85 -7.97 1.78 4.70
C LEU A 85 -6.64 1.91 3.96
N ARG A 86 -5.97 3.08 4.08
CA ARG A 86 -4.66 3.31 3.47
C ARG A 86 -3.58 2.39 4.05
N GLU A 87 -3.58 2.19 5.36
CA GLU A 87 -2.66 1.27 6.03
C GLU A 87 -2.88 -0.19 5.64
N ASP A 88 -4.13 -0.60 5.41
CA ASP A 88 -4.43 -1.97 4.98
C ASP A 88 -3.96 -2.20 3.54
N ILE A 89 -4.20 -1.22 2.65
CA ILE A 89 -3.70 -1.23 1.28
C ILE A 89 -2.17 -1.25 1.25
N SER A 90 -1.49 -0.44 2.06
CA SER A 90 -0.02 -0.42 2.10
C SER A 90 0.57 -1.76 2.54
N LYS A 91 -0.04 -2.44 3.52
CA LYS A 91 0.38 -3.80 3.93
C LYS A 91 0.22 -4.83 2.82
N VAL A 92 -0.78 -4.70 1.96
CA VAL A 92 -0.97 -5.56 0.78
C VAL A 92 0.10 -5.27 -0.27
N LEU A 93 0.45 -4.00 -0.48
CA LEU A 93 1.51 -3.57 -1.39
C LEU A 93 2.91 -3.98 -0.91
N ASP A 94 3.21 -3.85 0.38
CA ASP A 94 4.48 -4.30 0.97
C ASP A 94 4.64 -5.83 0.96
N LYS A 95 3.53 -6.57 0.96
CA LYS A 95 3.54 -8.03 0.74
C LYS A 95 3.79 -8.42 -0.72
N ARG A 96 3.70 -7.51 -1.70
CA ARG A 96 4.22 -7.77 -3.04
C ARG A 96 5.73 -7.59 -2.98
N PRO A 97 6.54 -8.57 -3.43
CA PRO A 97 7.99 -8.52 -3.27
C PRO A 97 8.60 -7.45 -4.18
N SER A 98 8.55 -6.18 -3.75
CA SER A 98 9.31 -5.06 -4.30
C SER A 98 10.83 -5.27 -4.16
N ALA A 99 11.24 -6.22 -3.31
CA ALA A 99 12.61 -6.71 -3.20
C ALA A 99 13.16 -7.26 -4.54
N ILE A 100 12.31 -7.74 -5.45
CA ILE A 100 12.76 -8.27 -6.75
C ILE A 100 13.22 -7.11 -7.65
N ILE A 101 12.55 -5.96 -7.62
CA ILE A 101 12.85 -4.82 -8.50
C ILE A 101 14.19 -4.17 -8.11
N SER A 102 14.51 -4.13 -6.82
CA SER A 102 15.81 -3.62 -6.34
C SER A 102 17.00 -4.48 -6.80
N SER A 103 16.84 -5.80 -6.86
CA SER A 103 17.92 -6.71 -7.29
C SER A 103 18.30 -6.55 -8.78
N TYR A 104 17.33 -6.22 -9.63
CA TYR A 104 17.53 -6.03 -11.06
C TYR A 104 18.27 -4.72 -11.40
N ALA A 105 18.05 -3.65 -10.63
CA ALA A 105 18.73 -2.37 -10.85
C ALA A 105 20.23 -2.45 -10.54
N ALA A 106 20.62 -3.20 -9.51
CA ALA A 106 22.02 -3.36 -9.12
C ALA A 106 22.82 -4.19 -10.13
N THR A 107 22.23 -5.27 -10.65
CA THR A 107 22.91 -6.18 -11.60
C THR A 107 23.14 -5.53 -12.97
N ALA A 108 22.16 -4.80 -13.50
CA ALA A 108 22.32 -4.08 -14.78
C ALA A 108 23.45 -3.03 -14.72
N SER A 109 23.59 -2.32 -13.60
CA SER A 109 24.64 -1.32 -13.42
C SER A 109 26.04 -1.94 -13.41
N THR A 110 26.23 -3.08 -12.73
CA THR A 110 27.53 -3.76 -12.68
C THR A 110 28.00 -4.29 -14.03
N LEU A 111 27.09 -4.81 -14.87
CA LEU A 111 27.44 -5.32 -16.19
C LEU A 111 27.84 -4.20 -17.15
N ILE A 112 27.15 -3.06 -17.07
CA ILE A 112 27.48 -1.87 -17.87
C ILE A 112 28.86 -1.34 -17.46
N LEU A 113 29.12 -1.17 -16.16
CA LEU A 113 30.41 -0.66 -15.67
C LEU A 113 31.57 -1.61 -16.02
N ALA A 114 31.39 -2.92 -15.86
CA ALA A 114 32.39 -3.91 -16.23
C ALA A 114 32.69 -3.91 -17.73
N SER A 115 31.66 -3.74 -18.57
CA SER A 115 31.82 -3.64 -20.02
C SER A 115 32.57 -2.37 -20.43
N PHE A 116 32.28 -1.23 -19.80
CA PHE A 116 33.01 0.03 -20.04
C PHE A 116 34.48 -0.06 -19.60
N LEU A 117 34.76 -0.66 -18.44
CA LEU A 117 36.13 -0.85 -17.95
C LEU A 117 36.91 -1.79 -18.87
N LEU A 118 36.30 -2.89 -19.32
CA LEU A 118 36.94 -3.81 -20.26
C LEU A 118 37.31 -3.08 -21.56
N LEU A 119 36.40 -2.32 -22.17
CA LEU A 119 36.66 -1.56 -23.39
C LEU A 119 37.71 -0.47 -23.22
N PHE A 120 37.81 0.14 -22.03
CA PHE A 120 38.79 1.17 -21.73
C PHE A 120 40.20 0.61 -21.49
N PHE A 121 40.32 -0.58 -20.90
CA PHE A 121 41.60 -1.26 -20.65
C PHE A 121 42.08 -2.15 -21.81
N LEU A 122 41.20 -2.53 -22.75
CA LEU A 122 41.56 -3.25 -23.98
C LEU A 122 42.71 -2.64 -24.80
N PRO A 123 42.78 -1.31 -25.02
CA PRO A 123 43.87 -0.70 -25.80
C PRO A 123 45.25 -0.87 -25.14
N GLU A 124 45.31 -1.02 -23.82
CA GLU A 124 46.58 -1.09 -23.06
C GLU A 124 47.17 -2.49 -22.98
N LEU A 125 46.39 -3.52 -23.36
CA LEU A 125 46.82 -4.91 -23.48
C LEU A 125 47.41 -5.24 -24.86
N GLY A 126 47.61 -4.25 -25.73
CA GLY A 126 48.27 -4.42 -27.04
C GLY A 126 47.44 -5.18 -28.09
N LEU A 127 46.17 -5.49 -27.79
CA LEU A 127 45.22 -6.09 -28.73
C LEU A 127 44.60 -5.00 -29.62
N GLN A 128 45.37 -4.52 -30.60
CA GLN A 128 44.85 -3.72 -31.71
C GLN A 128 44.01 -4.61 -32.64
N ALA A 129 42.83 -5.02 -32.17
CA ALA A 129 41.83 -5.60 -33.04
C ALA A 129 41.32 -4.50 -34.00
N LYS A 130 41.55 -4.74 -35.30
CA LYS A 130 41.22 -3.86 -36.42
C LYS A 130 39.84 -3.20 -36.20
N ARG A 131 39.85 -1.89 -35.95
CA ARG A 131 38.74 -1.01 -35.51
C ARG A 131 37.44 -1.02 -36.34
N GLY A 132 37.36 -1.83 -37.41
CA GLY A 132 36.20 -1.87 -38.32
C GLY A 132 35.06 -2.80 -37.91
N ASN A 133 35.29 -3.81 -37.05
CA ASN A 133 34.31 -4.91 -36.88
C ASN A 133 33.60 -4.96 -35.51
N ILE A 134 34.02 -4.16 -34.51
CA ILE A 134 33.43 -4.25 -33.16
C ILE A 134 32.09 -3.49 -33.07
N ILE A 135 31.92 -2.41 -33.83
CA ILE A 135 30.65 -1.66 -33.87
C ILE A 135 29.54 -2.48 -34.54
N LEU A 136 29.89 -3.41 -35.44
CA LEU A 136 28.91 -4.24 -36.16
C LEU A 136 28.26 -5.30 -35.26
N TYR A 137 28.98 -5.82 -34.24
CA TYR A 137 28.43 -6.81 -33.30
C TYR A 137 27.43 -6.19 -32.31
N CYS A 138 27.53 -4.89 -32.00
CA CYS A 138 26.56 -4.21 -31.13
C CYS A 138 25.26 -3.83 -31.86
N LEU A 139 25.29 -3.69 -33.19
CA LEU A 139 24.12 -3.31 -34.01
C LEU A 139 23.36 -4.50 -34.62
N LEU A 140 23.93 -5.70 -34.63
CA LEU A 140 23.33 -6.91 -35.22
C LEU A 140 22.75 -7.91 -34.21
N ALA A 141 22.50 -7.50 -32.97
CA ALA A 141 21.69 -8.29 -32.03
C ALA A 141 20.25 -7.74 -31.87
N PRO A 142 19.40 -7.64 -32.92
CA PRO A 142 17.96 -7.63 -32.71
C PRO A 142 17.52 -9.08 -32.55
N GLY A 143 17.58 -9.61 -31.32
CA GLY A 143 17.32 -11.03 -31.08
C GLY A 143 16.60 -11.39 -29.79
N ILE A 144 16.27 -10.43 -28.90
CA ILE A 144 15.42 -10.70 -27.74
C ILE A 144 14.51 -9.48 -27.47
N PHE A 145 13.62 -9.17 -28.42
CA PHE A 145 12.42 -8.39 -28.14
C PHE A 145 11.45 -8.49 -29.32
N THR A 146 10.64 -9.55 -29.39
CA THR A 146 9.24 -9.54 -29.90
C THR A 146 8.64 -10.96 -29.88
N SER A 147 7.70 -11.14 -28.96
CA SER A 147 6.50 -12.04 -28.94
C SER A 147 6.17 -12.17 -27.45
N PHE A 148 5.13 -11.58 -26.83
CA PHE A 148 3.81 -11.16 -27.27
C PHE A 148 3.05 -12.19 -28.12
N GLU A 149 2.70 -13.29 -27.47
CA GLU A 149 1.45 -14.03 -27.62
C GLU A 149 1.02 -14.33 -26.16
N GLY A 150 -0.17 -14.00 -25.66
CA GLY A 150 -1.43 -13.79 -26.34
C GLY A 150 -2.26 -15.07 -26.35
N TYR A 151 -2.70 -15.51 -25.17
CA TYR A 151 -3.92 -16.25 -24.77
C TYR A 151 -3.66 -17.24 -23.63
#